data_AF-A0A7S1TJ34-F1
#
_entry.id   AF-A0A7S1TJ34-F1
#
_cell.length_a   1.000
_cell.length_b   1.000
_cell.length_c   1.000
_cell.angle_alpha   90.00
_cell.angle_beta   90.00
_cell.angle_gamma   90.00
#
_symmetry.space_group_name_H-M   'P 1'
#
loop_
_entity.id
_entity.type
_entity.pdbx_description
1 polymer ?
#
loop_
_entity_poly.entity_id
_entity_poly.type
_entity_poly.pdbx_seq_one_letter_code
_entity_poly.pdbx_strand_id
1 'polypeptide(L)'
;MTKKALLIGCNYPGSNAELKGCVNDVMTMKEILTTVKGFSESDITILIDTDSKFTSPTGANIRKALDSMIPMVSSGDVLFVHFSGHGTQITSMDEKDWKNEALCPTDMNLIPDDDLKEWTSKLPQGLHLTVVTDCCHSGGMLDHTEITISGDKSGNPIASSPDFNNRSLPASDVAAMLSKMLGQNVESNALRAALGKAFGSDASPYAAGIMKAVESMVPQEHQATVRGLLRFLPCFSGMTGGSKPTATASTTAPANMASSSQAGMGGNGGV
;
A
#
# COMPACT_ATOMS: atom_id res chain seq x y z
N MET A 1 -22.30 -24.36 -8.49
CA MET A 1 -21.28 -23.55 -9.18
C MET A 1 -21.70 -22.10 -9.06
N THR A 2 -21.04 -21.39 -8.16
CA THR A 2 -21.17 -19.95 -7.93
C THR A 2 -20.16 -19.24 -8.81
N LYS A 3 -20.49 -18.03 -9.28
CA LYS A 3 -19.59 -17.18 -10.07
C LYS A 3 -19.49 -15.81 -9.40
N LYS A 4 -18.33 -15.48 -8.85
CA LYS A 4 -18.09 -14.22 -8.13
C LYS A 4 -17.08 -13.38 -8.90
N ALA A 5 -17.26 -12.06 -8.90
CA ALA A 5 -16.29 -11.16 -9.53
C ALA A 5 -15.95 -9.93 -8.69
N LEU A 6 -14.68 -9.50 -8.78
CA LEU A 6 -14.17 -8.22 -8.29
C LEU A 6 -13.70 -7.38 -9.46
N LEU A 7 -14.28 -6.18 -9.63
CA LEU A 7 -13.92 -5.26 -10.69
C LEU A 7 -13.41 -3.95 -10.07
N ILE A 8 -12.18 -3.57 -10.37
CA ILE A 8 -11.48 -2.42 -9.75
C ILE A 8 -10.99 -1.49 -10.86
N GLY A 9 -11.56 -0.29 -10.94
CA GLY A 9 -11.20 0.72 -11.94
C GLY A 9 -10.71 2.00 -11.26
N CYS A 10 -9.47 2.41 -11.53
CA CYS A 10 -8.87 3.60 -10.93
C CYS A 10 -8.53 4.64 -12.01
N ASN A 11 -9.20 5.79 -11.99
CA ASN A 11 -8.93 6.90 -12.91
C ASN A 11 -8.13 8.05 -12.27
N TYR A 12 -7.96 8.07 -10.95
CA TYR A 12 -7.20 9.07 -10.18
C TYR A 12 -7.58 10.53 -10.52
N PRO A 13 -8.89 10.88 -10.54
CA PRO A 13 -9.36 12.15 -11.08
C PRO A 13 -8.75 13.36 -10.36
N GLY A 14 -8.34 14.36 -11.13
CA GLY A 14 -7.73 15.59 -10.61
C GLY A 14 -6.34 15.41 -9.97
N SER A 15 -5.67 14.28 -10.20
CA SER A 15 -4.29 14.04 -9.78
C SER A 15 -3.32 14.09 -10.96
N ASN A 16 -2.01 14.09 -10.67
CA ASN A 16 -0.99 13.95 -11.72
C ASN A 16 -0.90 12.53 -12.31
N ALA A 17 -1.66 11.57 -11.77
CA ALA A 17 -1.78 10.19 -12.26
C ALA A 17 -3.13 9.95 -12.96
N GLU A 18 -3.80 11.00 -13.45
CA GLU A 18 -5.13 10.88 -14.02
C GLU A 18 -5.16 10.02 -15.30
N LEU A 19 -6.06 9.04 -15.30
CA LEU A 19 -6.42 8.16 -16.41
C LEU A 19 -7.91 8.32 -16.73
N LYS A 20 -8.32 7.98 -17.96
CA LYS A 20 -9.71 8.16 -18.41
C LYS A 20 -10.43 6.85 -18.79
N GLY A 21 -9.68 5.77 -19.01
CA GLY A 21 -10.22 4.51 -19.54
C GLY A 21 -10.59 3.47 -18.48
N CYS A 22 -9.99 3.50 -17.30
CA CYS A 22 -9.98 2.36 -16.39
C CYS A 22 -11.36 2.02 -15.83
N VAL A 23 -12.16 3.04 -15.51
CA VAL A 23 -13.57 2.85 -15.11
C VAL A 23 -14.42 2.29 -16.25
N ASN A 24 -14.18 2.72 -17.49
CA ASN A 24 -14.89 2.18 -18.65
C ASN A 24 -14.56 0.71 -18.91
N ASP A 25 -13.28 0.32 -18.71
CA ASP A 25 -12.82 -1.06 -18.86
C ASP A 25 -13.57 -2.00 -17.92
N VAL A 26 -13.70 -1.62 -16.63
CA VAL A 26 -14.40 -2.46 -15.65
C VAL A 26 -15.91 -2.50 -15.86
N MET A 27 -16.52 -1.41 -16.33
CA MET A 27 -17.96 -1.39 -16.63
C MET A 27 -18.27 -2.24 -17.87
N THR A 28 -17.42 -2.19 -18.89
CA THR A 28 -17.51 -3.07 -20.08
C THR A 28 -17.34 -4.54 -19.66
N MET A 29 -16.37 -4.82 -18.78
CA MET A 29 -16.19 -6.17 -18.26
C MET A 29 -17.38 -6.65 -17.44
N LYS A 30 -18.02 -5.78 -16.64
CA LYS A 30 -19.28 -6.10 -15.93
C LYS A 30 -20.33 -6.59 -16.92
N GLU A 31 -20.54 -5.86 -18.02
CA GLU A 31 -21.51 -6.24 -19.06
C GLU A 31 -21.17 -7.59 -19.71
N ILE A 32 -19.90 -7.85 -20.03
CA ILE A 32 -19.46 -9.14 -20.59
C ILE A 32 -19.73 -10.28 -19.59
N LEU A 33 -19.39 -10.08 -18.31
CA LEU A 33 -19.57 -11.09 -17.28
C LEU A 33 -21.05 -11.44 -17.09
N THR A 34 -21.94 -10.44 -17.09
CA THR A 34 -23.37 -10.67 -16.90
C THR A 34 -24.03 -11.25 -18.16
N THR A 35 -23.79 -10.65 -19.33
CA THR A 35 -24.51 -10.99 -20.57
C THR A 35 -23.96 -12.23 -21.27
N VAL A 36 -22.64 -12.45 -21.25
CA VAL A 36 -21.99 -13.54 -21.98
C VAL A 36 -21.59 -14.67 -21.06
N LYS A 37 -21.11 -14.36 -19.84
CA LYS A 37 -20.58 -15.38 -18.91
C LYS A 37 -21.58 -15.79 -17.83
N GLY A 38 -22.74 -15.16 -17.76
CA GLY A 38 -23.84 -15.52 -16.86
C GLY A 38 -23.51 -15.34 -15.37
N PHE A 39 -22.76 -14.30 -15.02
CA PHE A 39 -22.61 -13.86 -13.63
C PHE A 39 -23.88 -13.11 -13.19
N SER A 40 -24.33 -13.31 -11.96
CA SER A 40 -25.37 -12.47 -11.37
C SER A 40 -24.79 -11.10 -11.01
N GLU A 41 -25.54 -10.01 -11.22
CA GLU A 41 -25.09 -8.67 -10.79
C GLU A 41 -24.83 -8.60 -9.27
N SER A 42 -25.60 -9.35 -8.47
CA SER A 42 -25.41 -9.43 -7.02
C SER A 42 -24.11 -10.10 -6.60
N ASP A 43 -23.45 -10.83 -7.50
CA ASP A 43 -22.20 -11.55 -7.27
C ASP A 43 -20.98 -10.79 -7.81
N ILE A 44 -21.19 -9.57 -8.34
CA ILE A 44 -20.13 -8.70 -8.84
C ILE A 44 -19.94 -7.53 -7.86
N THR A 45 -18.75 -7.45 -7.28
CA THR A 45 -18.32 -6.31 -6.47
C THR A 45 -17.53 -5.33 -7.34
N ILE A 46 -17.88 -4.04 -7.30
CA ILE A 46 -17.27 -2.99 -8.12
C ILE A 46 -16.69 -1.89 -7.24
N LEU A 47 -15.41 -1.56 -7.44
CA LEU A 47 -14.72 -0.46 -6.79
C LEU A 47 -14.24 0.53 -7.86
N ILE A 48 -14.74 1.77 -7.83
CA ILE A 48 -14.36 2.85 -8.77
C ILE A 48 -14.29 4.21 -8.07
N ASP A 49 -13.54 5.15 -8.61
CA ASP A 49 -13.24 6.45 -8.01
C ASP A 49 -13.93 7.65 -8.69
N THR A 50 -14.72 7.41 -9.73
CA THR A 50 -15.43 8.47 -10.47
C THR A 50 -16.91 8.62 -10.10
N ASP A 51 -17.45 7.74 -9.25
CA ASP A 51 -18.84 7.83 -8.78
C ASP A 51 -18.91 7.43 -7.30
N SER A 52 -19.34 8.38 -6.47
CA SER A 52 -19.51 8.25 -5.01
C SER A 52 -20.47 7.15 -4.55
N LYS A 53 -21.30 6.61 -5.45
CA LYS A 53 -22.18 5.47 -5.15
C LYS A 53 -21.42 4.16 -5.00
N PHE A 54 -20.22 4.07 -5.57
CA PHE A 54 -19.36 2.91 -5.50
C PHE A 54 -18.35 3.06 -4.37
N THR A 55 -17.87 1.92 -3.88
CA THR A 55 -16.77 1.92 -2.91
C THR A 55 -15.50 2.40 -3.60
N SER A 56 -14.80 3.37 -3.01
CA SER A 56 -13.55 3.87 -3.59
C SER A 56 -12.47 2.78 -3.60
N PRO A 57 -11.68 2.65 -4.67
CA PRO A 57 -10.62 1.65 -4.82
C PRO A 57 -9.34 2.06 -4.07
N THR A 58 -9.44 2.23 -2.75
CA THR A 58 -8.29 2.41 -1.85
C THR A 58 -7.62 1.07 -1.59
N GLY A 59 -6.35 1.07 -1.17
CA GLY A 59 -5.64 -0.19 -0.85
C GLY A 59 -6.36 -1.02 0.20
N ALA A 60 -6.90 -0.36 1.24
CA ALA A 60 -7.68 -1.02 2.29
C ALA A 60 -8.97 -1.67 1.75
N ASN A 61 -9.72 -0.94 0.90
CA ASN A 61 -10.98 -1.44 0.35
C ASN A 61 -10.76 -2.60 -0.62
N ILE A 62 -9.72 -2.53 -1.46
CA ILE A 62 -9.37 -3.62 -2.39
C ILE A 62 -8.98 -4.88 -1.61
N ARG A 63 -8.11 -4.78 -0.61
CA ARG A 63 -7.73 -5.92 0.26
C ARG A 63 -8.94 -6.54 0.94
N LYS A 64 -9.79 -5.70 1.55
CA LYS A 64 -11.02 -6.15 2.19
C LYS A 64 -11.95 -6.86 1.22
N ALA A 65 -12.09 -6.36 -0.02
CA ALA A 65 -12.90 -6.99 -1.05
C ALA A 65 -12.34 -8.37 -1.42
N LEU A 66 -11.03 -8.46 -1.69
CA LEU A 66 -10.33 -9.72 -1.97
C LEU A 66 -10.52 -10.75 -0.83
N ASP A 67 -10.28 -10.35 0.42
CA ASP A 67 -10.41 -11.23 1.58
C ASP A 67 -11.86 -11.68 1.79
N SER A 68 -12.83 -10.81 1.53
CA SER A 68 -14.26 -11.14 1.67
C SER A 68 -14.74 -12.21 0.68
N MET A 69 -14.02 -12.41 -0.43
CA MET A 69 -14.39 -13.41 -1.45
C MET A 69 -13.98 -14.83 -1.06
N ILE A 70 -12.91 -15.00 -0.29
CA ILE A 70 -12.38 -16.31 0.13
C ILE A 70 -13.47 -17.20 0.76
N PRO A 71 -14.23 -16.75 1.78
CA PRO A 71 -15.27 -17.59 2.39
C PRO A 71 -16.51 -17.79 1.51
N MET A 72 -16.61 -17.10 0.36
CA MET A 72 -17.77 -17.15 -0.53
C MET A 72 -17.59 -18.10 -1.72
N VAL A 73 -16.42 -18.72 -1.87
CA VAL A 73 -16.08 -19.59 -3.00
C VAL A 73 -15.64 -20.98 -2.52
N SER A 74 -15.84 -21.99 -3.36
CA SER A 74 -15.46 -23.38 -3.10
C SER A 74 -14.88 -24.04 -4.35
N SER A 75 -14.36 -25.27 -4.20
CA SER A 75 -13.91 -26.08 -5.35
C SER A 75 -15.02 -26.18 -6.41
N GLY A 76 -14.67 -25.95 -7.68
CA GLY A 76 -15.60 -25.96 -8.81
C GLY A 76 -16.38 -24.66 -9.04
N ASP A 77 -16.21 -23.64 -8.20
CA ASP A 77 -16.72 -22.29 -8.46
C ASP A 77 -15.81 -21.51 -9.42
N VAL A 78 -16.26 -20.32 -9.83
CA VAL A 78 -15.50 -19.39 -10.66
C VAL A 78 -15.31 -18.07 -9.92
N LEU A 79 -14.07 -17.60 -9.87
CA LEU A 79 -13.71 -16.30 -9.33
C LEU A 79 -13.00 -15.49 -10.42
N PHE A 80 -13.49 -14.28 -10.67
CA PHE A 80 -12.93 -13.37 -11.67
C PHE A 80 -12.50 -12.07 -11.02
N VAL A 81 -11.23 -11.67 -11.17
CA VAL A 81 -10.71 -10.41 -10.66
C VAL A 81 -10.19 -9.59 -11.83
N HIS A 82 -10.62 -8.35 -11.96
CA HIS A 82 -10.12 -7.41 -12.97
C HIS A 82 -9.71 -6.11 -12.31
N PHE A 83 -8.44 -5.77 -12.46
CA PHE A 83 -7.89 -4.48 -12.11
C PHE A 83 -7.52 -3.71 -13.38
N SER A 84 -8.00 -2.48 -13.50
CA SER A 84 -7.58 -1.51 -14.51
C SER A 84 -7.16 -0.23 -13.81
N GLY A 85 -5.94 0.22 -14.06
CA GLY A 85 -5.32 1.35 -13.37
C GLY A 85 -3.82 1.43 -13.59
N HIS A 86 -3.13 2.14 -12.70
CA HIS A 86 -1.67 2.20 -12.69
C HIS A 86 -1.04 0.96 -12.04
N GLY A 87 0.13 0.59 -12.55
CA GLY A 87 1.07 -0.28 -11.86
C GLY A 87 2.43 0.40 -11.70
N THR A 88 3.19 -0.04 -10.70
CA THR A 88 4.49 0.53 -10.34
C THR A 88 5.48 -0.58 -9.94
N GLN A 89 6.73 -0.18 -9.69
CA GLN A 89 7.76 -1.06 -9.16
C GLN A 89 8.34 -0.45 -7.87
N ILE A 90 8.33 -1.23 -6.80
CA ILE A 90 8.93 -0.88 -5.51
C ILE A 90 10.27 -1.60 -5.40
N THR A 91 11.29 -0.94 -4.86
CA THR A 91 12.55 -1.62 -4.56
C THR A 91 12.31 -2.73 -3.53
N SER A 92 12.77 -3.94 -3.83
CA SER A 92 12.74 -5.11 -2.95
C SER A 92 14.15 -5.66 -2.78
N MET A 93 14.51 -6.09 -1.57
CA MET A 93 15.77 -6.82 -1.34
C MET A 93 15.61 -8.33 -1.51
N ASP A 94 14.37 -8.79 -1.64
CA ASP A 94 14.00 -10.20 -1.67
C ASP A 94 13.84 -10.71 -3.12
N GLU A 95 13.80 -9.79 -4.10
CA GLU A 95 13.65 -10.10 -5.53
C GLU A 95 14.99 -10.14 -6.28
N LYS A 96 15.11 -11.04 -7.26
CA LYS A 96 16.37 -11.26 -8.02
C LYS A 96 16.83 -10.02 -8.79
N ASP A 97 15.88 -9.22 -9.26
CA ASP A 97 16.11 -7.97 -9.99
C ASP A 97 15.93 -6.71 -9.11
N TRP A 98 15.71 -6.92 -7.81
CA TRP A 98 15.46 -5.90 -6.80
C TRP A 98 14.19 -5.08 -6.99
N LYS A 99 13.22 -5.58 -7.76
CA LYS A 99 11.98 -4.87 -8.09
C LYS A 99 10.76 -5.75 -7.82
N ASN A 100 9.90 -5.28 -6.93
CA ASN A 100 8.60 -5.89 -6.69
C ASN A 100 7.54 -5.06 -7.44
N GLU A 101 6.73 -5.72 -8.25
CA GLU A 101 5.64 -5.09 -8.99
C GLU A 101 4.42 -4.86 -8.09
N ALA A 102 3.77 -3.71 -8.22
CA ALA A 102 2.61 -3.39 -7.39
C ALA A 102 1.50 -2.71 -8.18
N LEU A 103 0.25 -3.07 -7.85
CA LEU A 103 -0.92 -2.30 -8.25
C LEU A 103 -0.96 -0.98 -7.47
N CYS A 104 -1.45 0.07 -8.10
CA CYS A 104 -1.59 1.40 -7.48
C CYS A 104 -3.06 1.72 -7.17
N PRO A 105 -3.55 1.52 -5.94
CA PRO A 105 -4.86 2.04 -5.52
C PRO A 105 -4.90 3.58 -5.51
N THR A 106 -6.08 4.17 -5.41
CA THR A 106 -6.25 5.63 -5.57
C THR A 106 -5.67 6.47 -4.44
N ASP A 107 -5.45 5.87 -3.27
CA ASP A 107 -4.76 6.47 -2.13
C ASP A 107 -3.25 6.24 -2.14
N MET A 108 -2.70 5.57 -3.16
CA MET A 108 -1.30 5.14 -3.24
C MET A 108 -0.89 4.12 -2.17
N ASN A 109 -1.85 3.51 -1.47
CA ASN A 109 -1.58 2.39 -0.57
C ASN A 109 -1.35 1.11 -1.39
N LEU A 110 -0.12 0.97 -1.90
CA LEU A 110 0.24 -0.02 -2.91
C LEU A 110 -0.14 -1.46 -2.53
N ILE A 111 -0.41 -2.27 -3.56
CA ILE A 111 -0.64 -3.72 -3.43
C ILE A 111 0.46 -4.44 -4.22
N PRO A 112 1.58 -4.79 -3.56
CA PRO A 112 2.61 -5.66 -4.10
C PRO A 112 2.08 -7.00 -4.60
N ASP A 113 2.76 -7.58 -5.59
CA ASP A 113 2.50 -8.91 -6.14
C ASP A 113 2.46 -10.01 -5.06
N ASP A 114 3.34 -9.93 -4.07
CA ASP A 114 3.43 -10.87 -2.95
C ASP A 114 2.14 -10.93 -2.14
N ASP A 115 1.41 -9.81 -2.03
CA ASP A 115 0.12 -9.80 -1.35
C ASP A 115 -0.95 -10.55 -2.15
N LEU A 116 -0.88 -10.50 -3.48
CA LEU A 116 -1.77 -11.26 -4.36
C LEU A 116 -1.38 -12.74 -4.36
N LYS A 117 -0.08 -13.07 -4.33
CA LYS A 117 0.41 -14.45 -4.14
C LYS A 117 -0.07 -15.00 -2.79
N GLU A 118 0.04 -14.23 -1.70
CA GLU A 118 -0.47 -14.63 -0.39
C GLU A 118 -1.99 -14.81 -0.41
N TRP A 119 -2.73 -13.89 -1.03
CA TRP A 119 -4.19 -13.99 -1.16
C TRP A 119 -4.61 -15.23 -1.96
N THR A 120 -3.98 -15.49 -3.11
CA THR A 120 -4.29 -16.65 -3.94
C THR A 120 -3.98 -17.97 -3.23
N SER A 121 -2.95 -18.02 -2.37
CA SER A 121 -2.63 -19.21 -1.57
C SER A 121 -3.73 -19.62 -0.58
N LYS A 122 -4.65 -18.70 -0.24
CA LYS A 122 -5.78 -18.93 0.67
C LYS A 122 -7.03 -19.44 -0.04
N LEU A 123 -7.05 -19.47 -1.38
CA LEU A 123 -8.20 -19.90 -2.17
C LEU A 123 -8.35 -21.44 -2.16
N PRO A 124 -9.59 -21.96 -2.22
CA PRO A 124 -9.82 -23.40 -2.21
C PRO A 124 -9.26 -24.06 -3.46
N GLN A 125 -8.63 -25.23 -3.29
CA GLN A 125 -8.17 -26.05 -4.40
C GLN A 125 -9.36 -26.44 -5.31
N GLY A 126 -9.16 -26.40 -6.62
CA GLY A 126 -10.20 -26.70 -7.62
C GLY A 126 -11.11 -25.53 -7.99
N LEU A 127 -10.85 -24.32 -7.47
CA LEU A 127 -11.46 -23.07 -7.93
C LEU A 127 -10.93 -22.67 -9.32
N HIS A 128 -11.80 -22.16 -10.19
CA HIS A 128 -11.40 -21.52 -11.43
C HIS A 128 -11.18 -20.02 -11.20
N LEU A 129 -9.93 -19.63 -10.94
CA LEU A 129 -9.54 -18.22 -10.83
C LEU A 129 -9.13 -17.65 -12.20
N THR A 130 -9.62 -16.47 -12.54
CA THR A 130 -9.09 -15.65 -13.64
C THR A 130 -8.78 -14.25 -13.10
N VAL A 131 -7.55 -13.80 -13.32
CA VAL A 131 -7.08 -12.47 -12.91
C VAL A 131 -6.67 -11.72 -14.17
N VAL A 132 -7.24 -10.54 -14.38
CA VAL A 132 -6.90 -9.62 -15.46
C VAL A 132 -6.35 -8.35 -14.84
N THR A 133 -5.11 -8.01 -15.18
CA THR A 133 -4.45 -6.78 -14.73
C THR A 133 -4.10 -5.93 -15.93
N ASP A 134 -4.95 -4.96 -16.23
CA ASP A 134 -4.75 -4.00 -17.31
C ASP A 134 -3.98 -2.77 -16.79
N CYS A 135 -2.71 -3.03 -16.45
CA CYS A 135 -1.75 -2.06 -15.96
C CYS A 135 -0.34 -2.41 -16.44
N CYS A 136 0.58 -1.43 -16.47
CA CYS A 136 1.99 -1.69 -16.72
C CYS A 136 2.65 -2.30 -15.47
N HIS A 137 3.76 -3.04 -15.64
CA HIS A 137 4.41 -3.82 -14.56
C HIS A 137 3.47 -4.86 -13.94
N SER A 138 2.95 -5.76 -14.78
CA SER A 138 2.04 -6.85 -14.40
C SER A 138 2.61 -8.25 -14.64
N GLY A 139 3.86 -8.36 -15.09
CA GLY A 139 4.48 -9.62 -15.50
C GLY A 139 4.83 -10.57 -14.34
N GLY A 140 5.07 -10.04 -13.15
CA GLY A 140 5.38 -10.77 -11.92
C GLY A 140 4.18 -10.91 -10.95
N MET A 141 3.00 -10.41 -11.34
CA MET A 141 1.87 -10.27 -10.43
C MET A 141 1.35 -11.60 -9.84
N LEU A 142 1.58 -12.73 -10.51
CA LEU A 142 1.25 -14.08 -10.05
C LEU A 142 2.30 -15.11 -10.52
N ASP A 143 2.59 -16.12 -9.70
CA ASP A 143 3.54 -17.21 -10.04
C ASP A 143 2.93 -18.18 -11.07
N HIS A 144 3.25 -18.00 -12.35
CA HIS A 144 2.69 -18.84 -13.43
C HIS A 144 3.69 -19.19 -14.54
N THR A 145 3.36 -20.25 -15.28
CA THR A 145 3.98 -20.55 -16.58
C THR A 145 3.57 -19.46 -17.56
N GLU A 146 4.54 -18.73 -18.12
CA GLU A 146 4.27 -17.68 -19.10
C GLU A 146 3.71 -18.29 -20.40
N ILE A 147 2.52 -17.85 -20.80
CA ILE A 147 1.96 -18.14 -22.12
C ILE A 147 1.81 -16.80 -22.85
N THR A 148 2.76 -16.50 -23.73
CA THR A 148 2.69 -15.31 -24.58
C THR A 148 1.67 -15.55 -25.70
N ILE A 149 0.55 -14.83 -25.68
CA ILE A 149 -0.37 -14.78 -26.81
C ILE A 149 0.14 -13.73 -27.79
N SER A 150 0.93 -14.16 -28.78
CA SER A 150 1.36 -13.30 -29.89
C SER A 150 0.30 -13.28 -30.99
N GLY A 151 -0.16 -12.09 -31.37
CA GLY A 151 -1.03 -11.87 -32.54
C GLY A 151 -0.37 -10.91 -33.54
N ASP A 152 -0.90 -10.88 -34.75
CA ASP A 152 -0.45 -9.93 -35.77
C ASP A 152 -0.70 -8.49 -35.30
N LYS A 153 0.38 -7.72 -35.11
CA LYS A 153 0.36 -6.31 -34.73
C LYS A 153 0.23 -5.38 -35.94
N SER A 154 0.06 -5.92 -37.15
CA SER A 154 -0.01 -5.18 -38.42
C SER A 154 -1.33 -4.44 -38.66
N GLY A 155 -2.23 -4.40 -37.68
CA GLY A 155 -3.42 -3.57 -37.75
C GLY A 155 -3.04 -2.14 -38.15
N ASN A 156 -3.68 -1.61 -39.20
CA ASN A 156 -3.43 -0.24 -39.66
C ASN A 156 -3.46 0.69 -38.44
N PRO A 157 -2.39 1.49 -38.21
CA PRO A 157 -2.40 2.42 -37.10
C PRO A 157 -3.63 3.30 -37.24
N ILE A 158 -4.56 3.19 -36.28
CA ILE A 158 -5.72 4.07 -36.22
C ILE A 158 -5.14 5.49 -36.21
N ALA A 159 -5.53 6.29 -37.21
CA ALA A 159 -5.12 7.68 -37.33
C ALA A 159 -5.24 8.33 -35.94
N SER A 160 -4.11 8.82 -35.42
CA SER A 160 -3.92 9.45 -34.11
C SER A 160 -5.23 9.81 -33.39
N SER A 161 -5.65 8.95 -32.46
CA SER A 161 -6.76 9.17 -31.52
C SER A 161 -6.18 9.46 -30.11
N PRO A 162 -6.87 10.23 -29.25
CA PRO A 162 -6.27 11.23 -28.37
C PRO A 162 -5.62 10.64 -27.11
N ASP A 163 -4.57 11.30 -26.61
CA ASP A 163 -3.96 11.10 -25.29
C ASP A 163 -3.80 9.64 -24.82
N PHE A 164 -2.85 8.91 -25.40
CA PHE A 164 -2.37 7.66 -24.82
C PHE A 164 -1.50 7.95 -23.59
N ASN A 165 -2.11 7.91 -22.40
CA ASN A 165 -1.37 7.94 -21.15
C ASN A 165 -0.83 6.53 -20.83
N ASN A 166 0.47 6.45 -20.52
CA ASN A 166 1.10 5.23 -20.05
C ASN A 166 0.51 4.84 -18.68
N ARG A 167 0.12 3.57 -18.49
CA ARG A 167 -0.39 3.04 -17.22
C ARG A 167 0.72 2.63 -16.25
N SER A 168 1.98 2.95 -16.53
CA SER A 168 3.08 2.91 -15.56
C SER A 168 3.08 4.20 -14.73
N LEU A 169 3.07 4.06 -13.40
CA LEU A 169 3.30 5.18 -12.49
C LEU A 169 4.71 5.04 -11.88
N PRO A 170 5.66 5.92 -12.24
CA PRO A 170 7.02 5.86 -11.72
C PRO A 170 7.08 5.91 -10.19
N ALA A 171 8.00 5.17 -9.59
CA ALA A 171 8.22 5.16 -8.14
C ALA A 171 8.49 6.57 -7.57
N SER A 172 9.11 7.45 -8.35
CA SER A 172 9.31 8.87 -7.99
C SER A 172 8.00 9.63 -7.83
N ASP A 173 7.01 9.34 -8.67
CA ASP A 173 5.74 10.04 -8.67
C ASP A 173 4.87 9.53 -7.50
N VAL A 174 4.90 8.22 -7.24
CA VAL A 174 4.33 7.64 -6.02
C VAL A 174 4.95 8.29 -4.78
N ALA A 175 6.28 8.43 -4.74
CA ALA A 175 6.98 9.06 -3.63
C ALA A 175 6.57 10.53 -3.46
N ALA A 176 6.42 11.29 -4.54
CA ALA A 176 5.93 12.67 -4.51
C ALA A 176 4.49 12.77 -3.98
N MET A 177 3.60 11.85 -4.38
CA MET A 177 2.22 11.78 -3.89
C MET A 177 2.17 11.45 -2.39
N LEU A 178 2.94 10.45 -1.95
CA LEU A 178 3.08 10.12 -0.53
C LEU A 178 3.70 11.28 0.26
N SER A 179 4.65 12.00 -0.32
CA SER A 179 5.27 13.17 0.31
C SER A 179 4.24 14.25 0.61
N LYS A 180 3.38 14.54 -0.37
CA LYS A 180 2.28 15.50 -0.23
C LYS A 180 1.29 15.04 0.84
N MET A 181 0.94 13.76 0.85
CA MET A 181 -0.01 13.18 1.81
C MET A 181 0.53 13.19 3.25
N LEU A 182 1.81 12.92 3.42
CA LEU A 182 2.47 12.85 4.73
C LEU A 182 3.02 14.19 5.22
N GLY A 183 3.04 15.23 4.38
CA GLY A 183 3.64 16.52 4.68
C GLY A 183 5.15 16.48 4.90
N GLN A 184 5.86 15.51 4.31
CA GLN A 184 7.31 15.34 4.46
C GLN A 184 7.91 14.73 3.19
N ASN A 185 9.19 14.95 2.93
CA ASN A 185 9.86 14.36 1.76
C ASN A 185 9.98 12.83 1.91
N VAL A 186 9.59 12.11 0.87
CA VAL A 186 9.71 10.65 0.73
C VAL A 186 10.56 10.38 -0.50
N GLU A 187 11.66 9.68 -0.32
CA GLU A 187 12.48 9.18 -1.41
C GLU A 187 11.91 7.88 -2.00
N SER A 188 12.11 7.64 -3.30
CA SER A 188 11.56 6.47 -4.01
C SER A 188 12.08 5.12 -3.49
N ASN A 189 13.27 5.08 -2.89
CA ASN A 189 13.82 3.89 -2.23
C ASN A 189 13.25 3.66 -0.81
N ALA A 190 12.51 4.62 -0.26
CA ALA A 190 11.93 4.57 1.08
C ALA A 190 10.40 4.31 1.06
N LEU A 191 9.83 3.97 -0.10
CA LEU A 191 8.40 3.76 -0.30
C LEU A 191 7.82 2.77 0.71
N ARG A 192 8.48 1.64 0.96
CA ARG A 192 8.01 0.62 1.92
C ARG A 192 7.77 1.21 3.33
N ALA A 193 8.73 1.98 3.83
CA ALA A 193 8.64 2.62 5.15
C ALA A 193 7.58 3.74 5.16
N ALA A 194 7.49 4.53 4.10
CA ALA A 194 6.51 5.60 3.96
C ALA A 194 5.07 5.05 3.94
N LEU A 195 4.83 3.95 3.22
CA LEU A 195 3.54 3.26 3.18
C LEU A 195 3.15 2.75 4.58
N GLY A 196 4.06 2.10 5.30
CA GLY A 196 3.81 1.64 6.67
C GLY A 196 3.46 2.78 7.62
N LYS A 197 4.12 3.94 7.49
CA LYS A 197 3.82 5.15 8.29
C LYS A 197 2.48 5.78 7.92
N ALA A 198 2.15 5.81 6.64
CA ALA A 198 0.94 6.43 6.11
C ALA A 198 -0.33 5.66 6.47
N PHE A 199 -0.29 4.32 6.33
CA PHE A 199 -1.48 3.48 6.40
C PHE A 199 -1.51 2.56 7.61
N GLY A 200 -0.41 2.43 8.37
CA GLY A 200 -0.39 1.61 9.59
C GLY A 200 -0.79 0.16 9.31
N SER A 201 -1.85 -0.30 9.98
CA SER A 201 -2.40 -1.66 9.78
C SER A 201 -3.09 -1.87 8.44
N ASP A 202 -3.48 -0.79 7.77
CA ASP A 202 -4.13 -0.85 6.46
C ASP A 202 -3.11 -0.94 5.32
N ALA A 203 -1.82 -0.76 5.63
CA ALA A 203 -0.73 -0.98 4.69
C ALA A 203 -0.63 -2.46 4.29
N SER A 204 -0.06 -2.71 3.12
CA SER A 204 0.38 -4.05 2.70
C SER A 204 1.10 -4.80 3.83
N PRO A 205 0.86 -6.12 4.03
CA PRO A 205 1.71 -6.96 4.87
C PRO A 205 3.20 -6.85 4.54
N TYR A 206 3.56 -6.66 3.27
CA TYR A 206 4.93 -6.34 2.87
C TYR A 206 5.41 -5.03 3.51
N ALA A 207 4.64 -3.94 3.43
CA ALA A 207 4.99 -2.65 4.05
C ALA A 207 4.94 -2.68 5.60
N ALA A 208 3.98 -3.39 6.18
CA ALA A 208 3.81 -3.57 7.62
C ALA A 208 4.84 -4.55 8.21
N GLY A 209 5.43 -5.43 7.39
CA GLY A 209 6.22 -6.57 7.82
C GLY A 209 7.46 -6.21 8.64
N ILE A 210 8.15 -5.11 8.34
CA ILE A 210 9.28 -4.67 9.16
C ILE A 210 8.81 -4.26 10.56
N MET A 211 7.71 -3.51 10.64
CA MET A 211 7.14 -3.09 11.92
C MET A 211 6.62 -4.30 12.70
N LYS A 212 5.90 -5.22 12.03
CA LYS A 212 5.34 -6.44 12.64
C LYS A 212 6.44 -7.42 13.09
N ALA A 213 7.52 -7.58 12.33
CA ALA A 213 8.67 -8.40 12.69
C ALA A 213 9.46 -7.79 13.86
N VAL A 214 9.67 -6.48 13.86
CA VAL A 214 10.30 -5.80 14.99
C VAL A 214 9.41 -5.84 16.23
N GLU A 215 8.09 -5.68 16.08
CA GLU A 215 7.12 -5.75 17.18
C GLU A 215 6.94 -7.17 17.73
N SER A 216 7.08 -8.21 16.91
CA SER A 216 7.02 -9.61 17.38
C SER A 216 8.30 -10.04 18.10
N MET A 217 9.43 -9.38 17.81
CA MET A 217 10.70 -9.57 18.53
C MET A 217 10.77 -8.77 19.84
N VAL A 218 9.77 -7.93 20.14
CA VAL A 218 9.78 -6.98 21.25
C VAL A 218 8.55 -7.18 22.14
N PRO A 219 8.71 -7.34 23.48
CA PRO A 219 7.59 -7.44 24.40
C PRO A 219 6.61 -6.26 24.27
N GLN A 220 5.31 -6.50 24.45
CA GLN A 220 4.24 -5.53 24.16
C GLN A 220 4.44 -4.17 24.85
N GLU A 221 4.97 -4.18 26.08
CA GLU A 221 5.30 -2.98 26.87
C GLU A 221 6.42 -2.11 26.27
N HIS A 222 7.29 -2.70 25.43
CA HIS A 222 8.41 -2.03 24.78
C HIS A 222 8.14 -1.65 23.32
N GLN A 223 7.02 -2.11 22.73
CA GLN A 223 6.70 -1.86 21.33
C GLN A 223 6.57 -0.35 21.01
N ALA A 224 5.98 0.45 21.90
CA ALA A 224 5.87 1.90 21.71
C ALA A 224 7.25 2.59 21.69
N THR A 225 8.16 2.15 22.55
CA THR A 225 9.54 2.66 22.65
C THR A 225 10.35 2.29 21.42
N VAL A 226 10.23 1.04 20.95
CA VAL A 226 10.91 0.57 19.74
C VAL A 226 10.35 1.26 18.49
N ARG A 227 9.03 1.46 18.40
CA ARG A 227 8.42 2.31 17.35
C ARG A 227 9.01 3.73 17.33
N GLY A 228 9.33 4.29 18.49
CA GLY A 228 9.99 5.58 18.62
C GLY A 228 11.43 5.58 18.12
N LEU A 229 12.18 4.52 18.44
CA LEU A 229 13.60 4.33 18.05
C LEU A 229 13.79 3.99 16.58
N LEU A 230 12.89 3.20 15.98
CA LEU A 230 12.94 2.81 14.56
C LEU A 230 12.97 4.03 13.63
N ARG A 231 12.40 5.17 14.05
CA ARG A 231 12.44 6.45 13.31
C ARG A 231 13.85 7.00 13.08
N PHE A 232 14.85 6.48 13.77
CA PHE A 232 16.26 6.89 13.67
C PHE A 232 17.16 5.91 12.91
N LEU A 233 16.62 4.78 12.41
CA LEU A 233 17.39 3.81 11.62
C LEU A 233 17.50 4.24 10.16
N PRO A 234 18.63 4.07 9.45
CA PRO A 234 18.85 4.53 8.07
C PRO A 234 17.77 4.12 7.06
N CYS A 235 17.28 2.88 7.12
CA CYS A 235 16.19 2.37 6.27
C CYS A 235 14.83 3.07 6.53
N PHE A 236 14.71 3.77 7.67
CA PHE A 236 13.61 4.65 8.04
C PHE A 236 14.03 6.14 8.10
N SER A 237 15.33 6.43 7.92
CA SER A 237 15.94 7.78 8.01
C SER A 237 16.14 8.44 6.67
N GLY A 238 15.66 7.85 5.56
CA GLY A 238 15.49 8.55 4.28
C GLY A 238 14.49 9.72 4.33
N MET A 239 14.06 10.10 5.53
CA MET A 239 13.07 11.11 5.85
C MET A 239 13.74 12.27 6.60
N THR A 240 14.72 12.94 6.00
CA THR A 240 15.30 14.16 6.59
C THR A 240 14.64 15.40 5.99
N GLY A 241 13.84 16.09 6.79
CA GLY A 241 13.19 17.33 6.38
C GLY A 241 12.31 17.95 7.46
N GLY A 242 12.85 18.18 8.66
CA GLY A 242 12.21 18.97 9.71
C GLY A 242 13.30 19.73 10.47
N SER A 243 13.16 21.05 10.53
CA SER A 243 14.10 21.98 11.14
C SER A 243 14.64 21.48 12.49
N LYS A 244 15.97 21.52 12.66
CA LYS A 244 16.59 21.38 13.98
C LYS A 244 15.94 22.40 14.94
N PRO A 245 15.43 22.00 16.11
CA PRO A 245 15.14 22.97 17.14
C PRO A 245 16.49 23.54 17.61
N THR A 246 16.71 24.82 17.31
CA THR A 246 17.78 25.60 17.94
C THR A 246 17.45 25.72 19.42
N ALA A 247 18.13 24.93 20.24
CA ALA A 247 18.11 25.08 21.69
C ALA A 247 18.86 26.37 22.05
N THR A 248 18.13 27.47 22.27
CA THR A 248 18.62 28.60 23.03
C THR A 248 18.51 28.24 24.51
N ALA A 249 19.65 27.96 25.14
CA ALA A 249 19.73 27.81 26.59
C ALA A 249 19.43 29.15 27.27
N SER A 250 18.29 29.25 27.97
CA SER A 250 18.09 30.27 28.99
C SER A 250 18.41 29.66 30.36
N THR A 251 19.43 30.22 31.00
CA THR A 251 19.84 29.89 32.36
C THR A 251 18.93 30.59 33.35
N THR A 252 18.12 29.84 34.09
CA THR A 252 17.58 30.27 35.40
C THR A 252 17.70 29.11 36.39
N ALA A 253 18.53 29.30 37.41
CA ALA A 253 18.70 28.38 38.52
C ALA A 253 17.50 28.48 39.49
N PRO A 254 17.06 27.37 40.14
CA PRO A 254 16.05 27.44 41.17
C PRO A 254 16.68 27.69 42.54
N ALA A 255 16.12 28.67 43.27
CA ALA A 255 16.39 28.88 44.69
C ALA A 255 15.62 27.84 45.52
N ASN A 256 16.35 26.99 46.25
CA ASN A 256 15.77 26.06 47.22
C ASN A 256 15.68 26.74 48.60
N MET A 257 14.46 26.98 49.06
CA MET A 257 14.15 27.15 50.48
C MET A 257 13.87 25.78 51.09
N ALA A 258 14.63 25.38 52.10
CA ALA A 258 14.17 24.39 53.07
C ALA A 258 14.83 24.68 54.43
N SER A 259 13.96 24.74 55.44
CA SER A 259 14.17 25.16 56.81
C SER A 259 14.72 24.05 57.72
N SER A 260 15.25 24.51 58.86
CA SER A 260 15.24 23.89 60.19
C SER A 260 16.05 22.60 60.42
N SER A 261 17.09 22.69 61.25
CA SER A 261 17.02 22.19 62.65
C SER A 261 18.33 22.49 63.39
N GLN A 262 18.19 23.12 64.56
CA GLN A 262 19.24 23.29 65.57
C GLN A 262 19.28 22.04 66.47
N ALA A 263 20.47 21.46 66.62
CA ALA A 263 20.98 20.69 67.76
C ALA A 263 22.47 20.45 67.43
N GLY A 264 23.48 20.77 68.24
CA GLY A 264 23.63 20.61 69.67
C GLY A 264 24.90 19.79 69.91
N MET A 265 26.06 20.45 70.00
CA MET A 265 27.33 19.91 70.52
C MET A 265 28.11 21.13 71.06
N GLY A 266 28.62 21.22 72.29
CA GLY A 266 29.01 20.15 73.21
C GLY A 266 30.54 20.01 73.24
N GLY A 267 31.21 20.89 73.98
CA GLY A 267 32.41 20.55 74.76
C GLY A 267 33.82 20.56 74.12
N ASN A 268 34.63 21.50 74.59
CA ASN A 268 35.83 21.27 75.44
C ASN A 268 37.27 21.37 74.83
N GLY A 269 38.13 22.05 75.62
CA GLY A 269 39.61 22.16 75.54
C GLY A 269 40.09 23.57 75.11
N GLY A 270 40.69 24.48 75.90
CA GLY A 270 41.51 24.35 77.12
C GLY A 270 42.88 23.76 76.76
N VAL A 271 44.05 24.37 76.91
CA VAL A 271 44.58 25.56 77.63
C VAL A 271 45.77 26.08 76.83
#